data_AF-A0A9D2SZ36-F1
#
_entry.id   AF-A0A9D2SZ36-F1
#
_cell.length_a   1.000
_cell.length_b   1.000
_cell.length_c   1.000
_cell.angle_alpha   90.00
_cell.angle_beta   90.00
_cell.angle_gamma   90.00
#
_symmetry.space_group_name_H-M   'P 1'
#
loop_
_entity.id
_entity.type
_entity.pdbx_description
1 polymer ?
#
loop_
_entity_poly.entity_id
_entity_poly.type
_entity_poly.pdbx_seq_one_letter_code
_entity_poly.pdbx_strand_id
1 'polypeptide(L)'
;MLTEGYLTYSLGLQRHNSMYLFLVPVMYFLFRLLLLVPGNAPVLVRNISMLVYVIHPAVIIALRGAAKAVGLTWLLVDNTLVQFLTVTAASFAAAALIGYVTGYVLKRKGR
;
A
#
# COMPACT_ATOMS: atom_id res chain seq x y z
N MET A 1 -14.40 -20.47 13.98
CA MET A 1 -13.02 -20.00 13.72
C MET A 1 -11.99 -21.12 13.88
N LEU A 2 -11.78 -21.67 15.09
CA LEU A 2 -10.83 -22.79 15.29
C LEU A 2 -11.18 -24.06 14.51
N THR A 3 -12.47 -24.40 14.40
CA THR A 3 -12.97 -25.57 13.66
C THR A 3 -12.65 -25.50 12.16
N GLU A 4 -12.91 -24.36 11.51
CA GLU A 4 -12.58 -24.17 10.09
C GLU A 4 -11.07 -24.13 9.84
N GLY A 5 -10.32 -23.51 10.74
CA GLY A 5 -8.85 -23.50 10.67
C GLY A 5 -8.28 -24.93 10.70
N TYR A 6 -8.76 -25.76 11.63
CA TYR A 6 -8.32 -27.15 11.75
C TYR A 6 -8.77 -28.01 10.56
N LEU A 7 -10.00 -27.80 10.06
CA LEU A 7 -10.52 -28.53 8.90
C LEU A 7 -9.74 -28.22 7.62
N THR A 8 -9.44 -26.94 7.39
CA THR A 8 -8.67 -26.51 6.20
C THR A 8 -7.21 -26.96 6.28
N TYR A 9 -6.64 -27.01 7.50
CA TYR A 9 -5.31 -27.56 7.77
C TYR A 9 -5.24 -29.07 7.47
N SER A 10 -6.20 -29.84 8.01
CA SER A 10 -6.28 -31.28 7.82
C SER A 10 -6.43 -31.68 6.34
N LEU A 11 -7.16 -30.88 5.56
CA LEU A 11 -7.37 -31.11 4.13
C LEU A 11 -6.22 -30.59 3.24
N GLY A 12 -5.18 -29.97 3.80
CA GLY A 12 -4.06 -29.40 3.03
C GLY A 12 -4.46 -28.23 2.12
N LEU A 13 -5.63 -27.62 2.35
CA LEU A 13 -6.21 -26.57 1.50
C LEU A 13 -5.70 -25.16 1.86
N GLN A 14 -4.83 -25.04 2.86
CA GLN A 14 -4.31 -23.74 3.34
C GLN A 14 -3.15 -23.23 2.50
N ARG A 15 -3.47 -22.44 1.47
CA ARG A 15 -2.50 -21.58 0.78
C ARG A 15 -2.18 -20.29 1.56
N HIS A 16 -3.17 -19.81 2.32
CA HIS A 16 -3.07 -18.71 3.27
C HIS A 16 -3.84 -19.08 4.54
N ASN A 17 -3.42 -18.57 5.70
CA ASN A 17 -4.07 -18.81 7.00
C ASN A 17 -5.40 -18.04 7.17
N SER A 18 -6.06 -17.67 6.07
CA SER A 18 -7.35 -16.97 6.10
C SER A 18 -8.48 -17.98 6.24
N MET A 19 -9.46 -17.68 7.09
CA MET A 19 -10.65 -18.53 7.27
C MET A 19 -11.64 -18.27 6.12
N TYR A 20 -11.67 -19.14 5.11
CA TYR A 20 -12.40 -18.89 3.86
C TYR A 20 -13.91 -18.68 4.02
N LEU A 21 -14.59 -19.47 4.87
CA LEU A 21 -16.04 -19.34 5.04
C LEU A 21 -16.39 -18.15 5.94
N PHE A 22 -15.68 -17.98 7.06
CA PHE A 22 -15.85 -16.79 7.91
C PHE A 22 -15.41 -15.47 7.26
N LEU A 23 -14.62 -15.49 6.18
CA LEU A 23 -14.24 -14.28 5.45
C LEU A 23 -15.46 -13.56 4.86
N VAL A 24 -16.42 -14.29 4.31
CA VAL A 24 -17.62 -13.73 3.67
C VAL A 24 -18.47 -12.87 4.64
N PRO A 25 -18.89 -13.38 5.83
CA PRO A 25 -19.62 -12.56 6.78
C PRO A 25 -18.78 -11.41 7.32
N VAL A 26 -17.48 -11.61 7.58
CA VAL A 26 -16.59 -10.54 8.05
C VAL A 26 -16.52 -9.40 7.02
N MET A 27 -16.34 -9.71 5.74
CA MET A 27 -16.34 -8.71 4.67
C MET A 27 -17.67 -7.96 4.61
N TYR A 28 -18.81 -8.67 4.69
CA TYR A 28 -20.13 -8.03 4.68
C TYR A 28 -20.30 -7.01 5.83
N PHE A 29 -19.96 -7.39 7.06
CA PHE A 29 -20.06 -6.49 8.21
C PHE A 29 -19.07 -5.34 8.12
N LEU A 30 -17.84 -5.58 7.66
CA LEU A 30 -16.82 -4.54 7.55
C LEU A 30 -17.16 -3.51 6.48
N PHE A 31 -17.68 -3.94 5.32
CA PHE A 31 -18.18 -3.02 4.29
C PHE A 31 -19.36 -2.21 4.80
N ARG A 32 -20.29 -2.85 5.52
CA ARG A 32 -21.41 -2.13 6.10
C ARG A 32 -20.94 -1.09 7.11
N LEU A 33 -20.02 -1.46 8.00
CA LEU A 33 -19.40 -0.55 8.96
C LEU A 33 -18.67 0.61 8.26
N LEU A 34 -17.96 0.35 7.16
CA LEU A 34 -17.29 1.37 6.38
C LEU A 34 -18.28 2.37 5.76
N LEU A 35 -19.45 1.90 5.31
CA LEU A 35 -20.52 2.75 4.76
C LEU A 35 -21.24 3.59 5.83
N LEU A 36 -21.23 3.17 7.10
CA LEU A 36 -21.82 3.95 8.19
C LEU A 36 -21.00 5.20 8.54
N VAL A 37 -19.71 5.24 8.19
CA VAL A 37 -18.83 6.37 8.49
C VAL A 37 -18.88 7.38 7.33
N PRO A 38 -19.43 8.59 7.53
CA PRO A 38 -19.42 9.62 6.49
C PRO A 38 -17.97 10.07 6.23
N GLY A 39 -17.42 9.68 5.08
CA GLY A 39 -16.07 10.02 4.68
C GLY A 39 -15.99 11.41 4.01
N ASN A 40 -15.43 12.38 4.70
CA ASN A 40 -15.03 13.67 4.10
C ASN A 40 -13.52 13.64 3.82
N ALA A 41 -13.13 13.31 2.57
CA ALA A 41 -11.74 13.31 2.16
C ALA A 41 -11.37 14.69 1.54
N PRO A 42 -10.53 15.51 2.20
CA PRO A 42 -10.07 16.76 1.61
C PRO A 42 -9.32 16.50 0.30
N VAL A 43 -9.63 17.29 -0.74
CA VAL A 43 -9.16 17.10 -2.12
C VAL A 43 -7.63 16.97 -2.20
N LEU A 44 -6.90 17.72 -1.38
CA LEU A 44 -5.43 17.70 -1.34
C LEU A 44 -4.89 16.35 -0.86
N VAL A 45 -5.41 15.82 0.23
CA VAL A 45 -5.00 14.53 0.81
C VAL A 45 -5.39 13.37 -0.13
N ARG A 46 -6.56 13.47 -0.77
CA ARG A 46 -7.01 12.52 -1.78
C ARG A 46 -6.03 12.43 -2.95
N ASN A 47 -5.60 13.59 -3.48
CA ASN A 47 -4.68 13.62 -4.61
C ASN A 47 -3.28 13.11 -4.23
N ILE A 48 -2.76 13.48 -3.07
CA ILE A 48 -1.45 12.99 -2.59
C ILE A 48 -1.50 11.48 -2.37
N SER A 49 -2.54 10.96 -1.71
CA SER A 49 -2.71 9.52 -1.45
C SER A 49 -2.78 8.71 -2.75
N MET A 50 -3.56 9.18 -3.73
CA MET A 50 -3.62 8.56 -5.05
C MET A 50 -2.25 8.56 -5.74
N LEU A 51 -1.52 9.66 -5.64
CA LEU A 51 -0.23 9.79 -6.29
C LEU A 51 0.85 8.90 -5.65
N VAL A 52 0.85 8.80 -4.30
CA VAL A 52 1.67 7.81 -3.58
C VAL A 52 1.34 6.41 -4.07
N TYR A 53 0.05 6.05 -4.15
CA TYR A 53 -0.38 4.72 -4.58
C TYR A 53 0.13 4.34 -5.98
N VAL A 54 0.06 5.27 -6.94
CA VAL A 54 0.49 5.02 -8.32
C VAL A 54 2.02 4.95 -8.43
N ILE A 55 2.74 5.79 -7.70
CA ILE A 55 4.21 5.90 -7.81
C ILE A 55 4.92 4.81 -7.00
N HIS A 56 4.33 4.34 -5.91
CA HIS A 56 4.97 3.39 -5.00
C HIS A 56 5.46 2.10 -5.69
N PRO A 57 4.69 1.43 -6.58
CA PRO A 57 5.20 0.29 -7.35
C PRO A 57 6.41 0.62 -8.24
N ALA A 58 6.42 1.80 -8.85
CA ALA A 58 7.55 2.25 -9.66
C ALA A 58 8.80 2.47 -8.80
N VAL A 59 8.64 3.02 -7.59
CA VAL A 59 9.72 3.17 -6.61
C VAL A 59 10.28 1.81 -6.18
N ILE A 60 9.43 0.78 -6.01
CA ILE A 60 9.90 -0.57 -5.71
C ILE A 60 10.82 -1.10 -6.82
N ILE A 61 10.41 -0.93 -8.09
CA ILE A 61 11.20 -1.39 -9.24
C ILE A 61 12.52 -0.61 -9.34
N ALA A 62 12.46 0.72 -9.19
CA ALA A 62 13.65 1.58 -9.23
C ALA A 62 14.62 1.24 -8.09
N LEU A 63 14.12 1.04 -6.87
CA LEU A 63 14.94 0.70 -5.70
C LEU A 63 15.59 -0.68 -5.88
N ARG A 64 14.84 -1.66 -6.41
CA ARG A 64 15.37 -3.00 -6.69
C ARG A 64 16.42 -2.96 -7.81
N GLY A 65 16.21 -2.16 -8.85
CA GLY A 65 17.19 -1.93 -9.92
C GLY A 65 18.47 -1.28 -9.41
N ALA A 66 18.34 -0.23 -8.60
CA ALA A 66 19.46 0.45 -7.97
C ALA A 66 20.23 -0.48 -7.01
N ALA A 67 19.52 -1.27 -6.19
CA ALA A 67 20.15 -2.23 -5.29
C ALA A 67 21.01 -3.27 -6.05
N LYS A 68 20.51 -3.73 -7.21
CA LYS A 68 21.26 -4.65 -8.08
C LYS A 68 22.48 -3.98 -8.71
N ALA A 69 22.38 -2.72 -9.11
CA ALA A 69 23.48 -1.97 -9.73
C ALA A 69 24.61 -1.65 -8.73
N VAL A 70 24.29 -1.33 -7.48
CA VAL A 70 25.28 -1.00 -6.43
C VAL A 70 25.76 -2.25 -5.68
N GLY A 71 25.13 -3.40 -5.89
CA GLY A 71 25.46 -4.66 -5.18
C GLY A 71 24.99 -4.71 -3.72
N LEU A 72 24.14 -3.77 -3.29
CA LEU A 72 23.57 -3.71 -1.93
C LEU A 72 22.24 -4.47 -1.81
N THR A 73 22.01 -5.49 -2.64
CA THR A 73 20.80 -6.32 -2.59
C THR A 73 20.59 -6.94 -1.20
N TRP A 74 21.67 -7.30 -0.52
CA TRP A 74 21.65 -7.91 0.81
C TRP A 74 21.01 -7.02 1.89
N LEU A 75 21.17 -5.69 1.79
CA LEU A 75 20.61 -4.76 2.76
C LEU A 75 19.23 -4.25 2.33
N LEU A 76 19.05 -4.03 1.02
CA LEU A 76 17.88 -3.33 0.49
C LEU A 76 16.76 -4.24 -0.02
N VAL A 77 17.05 -5.54 -0.23
CA VAL A 77 16.09 -6.52 -0.75
C VAL A 77 15.85 -7.67 0.22
N ASP A 78 16.89 -8.17 0.89
CA ASP A 78 16.71 -9.30 1.82
C ASP A 78 16.08 -8.87 3.16
N ASN A 79 16.32 -7.63 3.59
CA ASN A 79 15.68 -7.08 4.78
C ASN A 79 14.34 -6.44 4.42
N THR A 80 13.25 -7.20 4.60
CA THR A 80 11.87 -6.76 4.32
C THR A 80 11.50 -5.45 5.03
N LEU A 81 11.96 -5.25 6.27
CA LEU A 81 11.77 -4.02 7.04
C LEU A 81 12.47 -2.82 6.42
N VAL A 82 13.76 -2.97 6.08
CA VAL A 82 14.56 -1.88 5.47
C VAL A 82 14.02 -1.54 4.09
N GLN A 83 13.69 -2.55 3.28
CA GLN A 83 13.04 -2.36 2.00
C GLN A 83 11.73 -1.57 2.16
N PHE A 84 10.87 -1.97 3.11
CA PHE A 84 9.60 -1.29 3.34
C PHE A 84 9.79 0.19 3.73
N LEU A 85 10.67 0.47 4.69
CA LEU A 85 10.93 1.85 5.14
C LEU A 85 11.48 2.72 4.00
N THR A 86 12.43 2.18 3.24
CA THR A 86 13.08 2.93 2.15
C THR A 86 12.11 3.24 1.02
N VAL A 87 11.33 2.25 0.58
CA VAL A 87 10.31 2.45 -0.47
C VAL A 87 9.24 3.43 0.01
N THR A 88 8.78 3.30 1.26
CA THR A 88 7.74 4.17 1.82
C THR A 88 8.24 5.61 1.90
N ALA A 89 9.43 5.84 2.48
CA ALA A 89 10.02 7.18 2.56
C ALA A 89 10.22 7.81 1.17
N ALA A 90 10.76 7.05 0.20
CA ALA A 90 10.96 7.51 -1.16
C ALA A 90 9.64 7.83 -1.88
N SER A 91 8.60 7.03 -1.66
CA SER A 91 7.28 7.24 -2.27
C SER A 91 6.58 8.48 -1.72
N PHE A 92 6.65 8.70 -0.41
CA PHE A 92 6.12 9.92 0.21
C PHE A 92 6.91 11.16 -0.23
N ALA A 93 8.24 11.08 -0.31
CA ALA A 93 9.07 12.18 -0.80
C ALA A 93 8.75 12.54 -2.25
N ALA A 94 8.66 11.54 -3.13
CA ALA A 94 8.29 11.73 -4.54
C ALA A 94 6.88 12.33 -4.67
N ALA A 95 5.93 11.84 -3.88
CA ALA A 95 4.56 12.33 -3.94
C ALA A 95 4.41 13.74 -3.36
N ALA A 96 5.13 14.08 -2.30
CA ALA A 96 5.19 15.43 -1.77
C ALA A 96 5.80 16.41 -2.79
N LEU A 97 6.89 16.00 -3.47
CA LEU A 97 7.54 16.83 -4.49
C LEU A 97 6.61 17.10 -5.68
N ILE A 98 5.95 16.07 -6.20
CA ILE A 98 4.99 16.21 -7.30
C ILE A 98 3.74 16.96 -6.86
N GLY A 99 3.23 16.71 -5.65
CA GLY A 99 2.12 17.46 -5.07
C GLY A 99 2.45 18.94 -4.90
N TYR A 100 3.66 19.27 -4.46
CA TYR A 100 4.16 20.64 -4.36
C TYR A 100 4.24 21.31 -5.74
N VAL A 101 4.85 20.64 -6.73
CA VAL A 101 4.92 21.14 -8.12
C VAL A 101 3.53 21.35 -8.70
N THR A 102 2.62 20.40 -8.52
CA THR A 102 1.24 20.48 -9.03
C THR A 102 0.46 21.62 -8.35
N GLY A 103 0.61 21.79 -7.03
CA GLY A 103 0.06 22.91 -6.29
C GLY A 103 0.63 24.27 -6.73
N TYR A 104 1.92 24.33 -7.05
CA TYR A 104 2.56 25.52 -7.63
C TYR A 104 2.06 25.83 -9.04
N VAL A 105 1.89 24.81 -9.89
CA VAL A 105 1.39 24.98 -11.27
C VAL A 105 -0.09 25.40 -11.29
N LEU A 106 -0.93 24.83 -10.41
CA LEU A 106 -2.32 25.25 -10.23
C LEU A 106 -2.43 26.69 -9.73
N LYS A 107 -1.56 27.10 -8.80
CA LYS A 107 -1.48 28.49 -8.32
C LYS A 107 -1.01 29.47 -9.41
N ARG A 108 -0.24 29.00 -10.41
CA ARG A 108 0.23 29.80 -11.55
C ARG A 108 -0.80 29.93 -12.69
N LYS A 109 -1.72 28.96 -12.84
CA LYS A 109 -2.78 28.97 -13.88
C LYS A 109 -4.03 29.79 -13.48
N GLY A 110 -4.06 30.30 -12.24
CA GLY A 110 -5.14 31.15 -11.71
C GLY A 110 -4.89 32.66 -11.79
N ARG A 111 -4.03 33.13 -12.70
CA ARG A 111 -3.92 34.54 -13.09
C ARG A 111 -4.22 34.70 -14.56
#